data_AF-A0A1B9JSQ2-F1
#
_entry.id   AF-A0A1B9JSQ2-F1
#
_cell.length_a   1.000
_cell.length_b   1.000
_cell.length_c   1.000
_cell.angle_alpha   90.00
_cell.angle_beta   90.00
_cell.angle_gamma   90.00
#
_symmetry.space_group_name_H-M   'P 1'
#
loop_
_entity.id
_entity.type
_entity.pdbx_description
1 polymer ?
#
loop_
_entity_poly.entity_id
_entity_poly.type
_entity_poly.pdbx_seq_one_letter_code
_entity_poly.pdbx_strand_id
1 'polypeptide(L)'
;MELITLLDTNWLNFLIIFALSFLWFFNRKRSSNQYFDNIIKYADILEKTPKPKYQKDYLNNIKSKLLWDKVCFYQTGDMNKERIAISLINADIKNVINLLQLNSLTQYFCIRQNKITPVNPFLVKEVILLCVGFILAFIMVISNLDTVFRSSSMINIIIAAITIFIILLIATQFAIAPLKRLNTYRLILKDDTFLKRANDQLICIIQENNNSNSSFE
;
A
#
# COMPACT_ATOMS: atom_id res chain seq x y z
N MET A 1 28.72 7.59 36.21
CA MET A 1 29.03 6.14 36.11
C MET A 1 27.76 5.35 35.79
N GLU A 2 26.64 5.57 36.52
CA GLU A 2 25.36 4.89 36.27
C GLU A 2 24.79 5.09 34.86
N LEU A 3 24.82 6.31 34.31
CA LEU A 3 24.27 6.61 32.99
C LEU A 3 25.03 5.94 31.84
N ILE A 4 26.36 5.84 31.99
CA ILE A 4 27.23 5.17 31.02
C ILE A 4 26.98 3.66 31.06
N THR A 5 26.87 3.07 32.25
CA THR A 5 26.52 1.64 32.38
C THR A 5 25.11 1.33 31.89
N LEU A 6 24.16 2.26 32.03
CA LEU A 6 22.79 2.10 31.52
C LEU A 6 22.74 2.21 30.00
N LEU A 7 23.53 3.13 29.42
CA LEU A 7 23.71 3.22 27.98
C LEU A 7 24.35 1.94 27.46
N ASP A 8 25.43 1.46 28.09
CA ASP A 8 26.19 0.30 27.62
C ASP A 8 25.37 -1.01 27.71
N THR A 9 24.46 -1.12 28.68
CA THR A 9 23.57 -2.29 28.80
C THR A 9 22.34 -2.24 27.90
N ASN A 10 21.90 -1.04 27.49
CA ASN A 10 20.65 -0.87 26.71
C ASN A 10 20.86 -0.18 25.35
N TRP A 11 22.10 0.02 24.90
CA TRP A 11 22.40 0.81 23.70
C TRP A 11 21.68 0.29 22.46
N LEU A 12 21.55 -1.03 22.35
CA LEU A 12 20.87 -1.70 21.26
C LEU A 12 19.36 -1.41 21.27
N ASN A 13 18.73 -1.39 22.45
CA ASN A 13 17.33 -0.98 22.61
C ASN A 13 17.15 0.51 22.27
N PHE A 14 18.06 1.39 22.69
CA PHE A 14 18.01 2.80 22.30
C PHE A 14 18.19 3.01 20.79
N LEU A 15 19.10 2.28 20.16
CA LEU A 15 19.32 2.33 18.72
C LEU A 15 18.09 1.81 17.96
N ILE A 16 17.46 0.75 18.45
CA ILE A 16 16.21 0.23 17.92
C ILE A 16 15.09 1.25 18.07
N ILE A 17 14.88 1.83 19.25
CA ILE A 17 13.86 2.87 19.48
C ILE A 17 14.11 4.06 18.55
N PHE A 18 15.37 4.48 18.38
CA PHE A 18 15.74 5.57 17.50
C PHE A 18 15.47 5.24 16.02
N ALA A 19 15.91 4.06 15.55
CA ALA A 19 15.68 3.60 14.18
C ALA A 19 14.19 3.40 13.88
N LEU A 20 13.44 2.86 14.84
CA LEU A 20 11.99 2.70 14.76
C LEU A 20 11.26 4.04 14.79
N SER A 21 11.70 4.99 15.62
CA SER A 21 11.18 6.36 15.62
C SER A 21 11.45 7.06 14.30
N PHE A 22 12.62 6.82 13.69
CA PHE A 22 13.00 7.37 12.40
C PHE A 22 12.19 6.73 11.25
N LEU A 23 12.04 5.41 11.26
CA LEU A 23 11.17 4.67 10.33
C LEU A 23 9.71 5.13 10.48
N TRP A 24 9.22 5.30 11.71
CA TRP A 24 7.89 5.85 11.97
C TRP A 24 7.77 7.29 11.47
N PHE A 25 8.79 8.13 11.65
CA PHE A 25 8.80 9.51 11.17
C PHE A 25 8.79 9.60 9.63
N PHE A 26 9.56 8.75 8.94
CA PHE A 26 9.57 8.70 7.47
C PHE A 26 8.33 8.01 6.89
N ASN A 27 7.82 6.95 7.54
CA ASN A 27 6.56 6.29 7.16
C ASN A 27 5.32 6.99 7.70
N ARG A 28 5.46 8.05 8.50
CA ARG A 28 4.46 9.09 8.66
C ARG A 28 4.37 9.83 7.33
N LYS A 29 3.87 9.15 6.31
CA LYS A 29 3.24 9.80 5.17
C LYS A 29 2.31 10.83 5.80
N ARG A 30 2.63 12.12 5.60
CA ARG A 30 1.67 13.23 5.75
C ARG A 30 0.32 12.67 5.34
N SER A 31 -0.66 12.73 6.22
CA SER A 31 -2.00 12.15 6.05
C SER A 31 -2.57 12.51 4.68
N SER A 32 -2.21 11.75 3.65
CA SER A 32 -2.67 12.00 2.29
C SER A 32 -4.16 11.73 2.22
N ASN A 33 -4.67 10.92 3.14
CA ASN A 33 -6.10 10.71 3.34
C ASN A 33 -6.83 12.01 3.66
N GLN A 34 -6.38 12.87 4.58
CA GLN A 34 -7.18 14.08 4.88
C GLN A 34 -7.23 15.05 3.70
N TYR A 35 -6.14 15.21 2.95
CA TYR A 35 -6.12 16.10 1.80
C TYR A 35 -6.89 15.50 0.60
N PHE A 36 -6.79 14.19 0.38
CA PHE A 36 -7.50 13.48 -0.69
C PHE A 36 -8.98 13.30 -0.39
N ASP A 37 -9.34 12.92 0.84
CA ASP A 37 -10.72 12.85 1.32
C ASP A 37 -11.36 14.23 1.26
N ASN A 38 -10.62 15.30 1.57
CA ASN A 38 -11.11 16.66 1.37
C ASN A 38 -11.29 16.98 -0.11
N ILE A 39 -10.35 16.65 -1.01
CA ILE A 39 -10.50 16.90 -2.45
C ILE A 39 -11.69 16.12 -3.03
N ILE A 40 -11.87 14.84 -2.65
CA ILE A 40 -13.04 14.03 -3.04
C ILE A 40 -14.31 14.63 -2.47
N LYS A 41 -14.32 15.01 -1.19
CA LYS A 41 -15.47 15.63 -0.54
C LYS A 41 -15.83 16.97 -1.20
N TYR A 42 -14.84 17.79 -1.56
CA TYR A 42 -15.05 19.03 -2.30
C TYR A 42 -15.56 18.75 -3.72
N ALA A 43 -15.03 17.75 -4.42
CA ALA A 43 -15.50 17.34 -5.74
C ALA A 43 -16.95 16.82 -5.68
N ASP A 44 -17.31 16.01 -4.69
CA ASP A 44 -18.67 15.53 -4.46
C ASP A 44 -19.64 16.65 -4.06
N ILE A 45 -19.21 17.63 -3.25
CA ILE A 45 -20.02 18.83 -2.93
C ILE A 45 -20.23 19.68 -4.19
N LEU A 46 -19.21 19.80 -5.03
CA LEU A 46 -19.27 20.52 -6.31
C LEU A 46 -20.12 19.81 -7.37
N GLU A 47 -20.34 18.50 -7.25
CA GLU A 47 -21.19 17.70 -8.14
C GLU A 47 -22.68 17.79 -7.77
N LYS A 48 -22.97 17.94 -6.47
CA LYS A 48 -24.32 18.11 -5.91
C LYS A 48 -24.92 19.51 -6.11
N THR A 49 -24.12 20.49 -6.53
CA THR A 49 -24.61 21.82 -6.89
C THR A 49 -25.15 21.81 -8.32
N PRO A 50 -26.34 22.37 -8.60
CA PRO A 50 -26.91 22.39 -9.94
C PRO A 50 -26.01 23.23 -10.86
N LYS A 51 -25.32 22.55 -11.77
CA LYS A 51 -24.38 23.15 -12.73
C LYS A 51 -24.74 22.76 -14.16
N PRO A 52 -24.47 23.65 -15.12
CA PRO A 52 -24.63 23.34 -16.54
C PRO A 52 -23.72 22.18 -16.96
N LYS A 53 -24.18 21.38 -17.94
CA LYS A 53 -23.59 20.10 -18.35
C LYS A 53 -22.08 20.18 -18.63
N TYR A 54 -21.63 21.24 -19.30
CA TYR A 54 -20.20 21.44 -19.62
C TYR A 54 -19.31 21.58 -18.37
N GLN A 55 -19.81 22.14 -17.27
CA GLN A 55 -19.05 22.25 -16.01
C GLN A 55 -19.01 20.91 -15.27
N LYS A 56 -20.08 20.09 -15.38
CA LYS A 56 -20.07 18.71 -14.88
C LYS A 56 -19.07 17.86 -15.64
N ASP A 57 -19.04 17.99 -16.97
CA ASP A 57 -18.10 17.24 -17.82
C ASP A 57 -16.64 17.67 -17.55
N TYR A 58 -16.40 18.96 -17.35
CA TYR A 58 -15.09 19.50 -16.96
C TYR A 58 -14.65 19.03 -15.56
N LEU A 59 -15.54 19.07 -14.56
CA LEU A 59 -15.26 18.59 -13.20
C LEU A 59 -15.08 17.08 -13.16
N ASN A 60 -15.83 16.32 -13.95
CA ASN A 60 -15.65 14.87 -14.10
C ASN A 60 -14.32 14.55 -14.76
N ASN A 61 -13.90 15.32 -15.77
CA ASN A 61 -12.58 15.16 -16.38
C ASN A 61 -11.43 15.55 -15.44
N ILE A 62 -11.60 16.57 -14.61
CA ILE A 62 -10.60 16.92 -13.59
C ILE A 62 -10.58 15.88 -12.47
N LYS A 63 -11.74 15.40 -11.99
CA LYS A 63 -11.86 14.33 -10.98
C LYS A 63 -11.26 13.04 -11.51
N SER A 64 -11.59 12.64 -12.73
CA SER A 64 -11.01 11.48 -13.39
C SER A 64 -9.51 11.66 -13.58
N LYS A 65 -9.02 12.82 -14.02
CA LYS A 65 -7.59 13.10 -14.20
C LYS A 65 -6.82 13.18 -12.87
N LEU A 66 -7.37 13.76 -11.80
CA LEU A 66 -6.76 13.79 -10.46
C LEU A 66 -6.79 12.42 -9.79
N LEU A 67 -7.87 11.65 -9.98
CA LEU A 67 -7.93 10.25 -9.59
C LEU A 67 -6.89 9.46 -10.38
N TRP A 68 -6.81 9.60 -11.70
CA TRP A 68 -5.81 8.96 -12.55
C TRP A 68 -4.38 9.36 -12.17
N ASP A 69 -4.08 10.63 -11.91
CA ASP A 69 -2.75 11.10 -11.48
C ASP A 69 -2.30 10.47 -10.16
N LYS A 70 -3.22 10.40 -9.19
CA LYS A 70 -2.94 9.96 -7.82
C LYS A 70 -3.03 8.45 -7.65
N VAL A 71 -3.92 7.80 -8.41
CA VAL A 71 -4.19 6.35 -8.37
C VAL A 71 -3.33 5.61 -9.41
N CYS A 72 -2.98 6.26 -10.53
CA CYS A 72 -2.40 5.63 -11.72
C CYS A 72 -1.27 6.46 -12.39
N PHE A 73 -0.34 6.99 -11.61
CA PHE A 73 1.02 7.34 -12.06
C PHE A 73 1.19 8.72 -12.73
N TYR A 74 1.83 9.65 -12.02
CA TYR A 74 2.54 10.77 -12.64
C TYR A 74 4.06 10.60 -12.72
N GLN A 75 4.61 9.41 -12.43
CA GLN A 75 6.07 9.22 -12.41
C GLN A 75 6.64 7.88 -12.87
N THR A 76 5.90 6.97 -13.49
CA THR A 76 6.53 5.73 -14.02
C THR A 76 5.96 5.35 -15.37
N GLY A 77 6.77 5.46 -16.42
CA GLY A 77 6.48 5.03 -17.80
C GLY A 77 6.34 3.51 -17.95
N ASP A 78 5.53 2.87 -17.12
CA ASP A 78 5.20 1.45 -17.21
C ASP A 78 3.78 1.28 -17.75
N MET A 79 3.66 1.34 -19.09
CA MET A 79 2.40 1.16 -19.81
C MET A 79 1.69 -0.14 -19.43
N ASN A 80 2.42 -1.19 -19.04
CA ASN A 80 1.81 -2.45 -18.62
C ASN A 80 1.11 -2.31 -17.27
N LYS A 81 1.69 -1.54 -16.35
CA LYS A 81 1.11 -1.28 -15.04
C LYS A 81 -0.20 -0.49 -15.14
N GLU A 82 -0.23 0.50 -16.03
CA GLU A 82 -1.44 1.27 -16.34
C GLU A 82 -2.52 0.37 -16.97
N ARG A 83 -2.17 -0.42 -17.98
CA ARG A 83 -3.09 -1.39 -18.60
C ARG A 83 -3.68 -2.37 -17.59
N ILE A 84 -2.85 -2.87 -16.66
CA ILE A 84 -3.32 -3.70 -15.54
C ILE A 84 -4.30 -2.92 -14.67
N ALA A 85 -3.97 -1.70 -14.26
CA ALA A 85 -4.82 -0.88 -13.38
C ALA A 85 -6.21 -0.62 -13.99
N ILE A 86 -6.26 -0.20 -15.27
CA ILE A 86 -7.52 0.04 -16.01
C ILE A 86 -8.34 -1.26 -16.07
N SER A 87 -7.70 -2.35 -16.47
CA SER A 87 -8.36 -3.64 -16.65
C SER A 87 -8.94 -4.19 -15.34
N LEU A 88 -8.24 -4.00 -14.22
CA LEU A 88 -8.68 -4.45 -12.90
C LEU A 88 -9.88 -3.64 -12.40
N ILE A 89 -9.89 -2.30 -12.55
CA ILE A 89 -11.04 -1.47 -12.13
C ILE A 89 -12.27 -1.85 -12.96
N ASN A 90 -12.13 -1.93 -14.28
CA ASN A 90 -13.27 -2.18 -15.16
C ASN A 90 -13.85 -3.60 -15.00
N ALA A 91 -13.06 -4.54 -14.48
CA ALA A 91 -13.52 -5.90 -14.16
C ALA A 91 -14.19 -6.02 -12.77
N ASP A 92 -14.09 -5.00 -11.92
CA ASP A 92 -14.52 -5.02 -10.51
C ASP A 92 -16.01 -4.67 -10.32
N ILE A 93 -16.88 -5.59 -10.74
CA ILE A 93 -18.34 -5.46 -10.60
C ILE A 93 -18.77 -5.39 -9.11
N LYS A 94 -18.00 -6.01 -8.22
CA LYS A 94 -18.34 -6.13 -6.79
C LYS A 94 -17.76 -4.99 -5.94
N ASN A 95 -17.08 -4.02 -6.56
CA ASN A 95 -16.42 -2.88 -5.89
C ASN A 95 -15.52 -3.32 -4.72
N VAL A 96 -14.75 -4.39 -4.92
CA VAL A 96 -13.84 -4.95 -3.92
C VAL A 96 -12.52 -4.18 -3.87
N ILE A 97 -12.17 -3.51 -4.96
CA ILE A 97 -10.92 -2.76 -5.11
C ILE A 97 -11.11 -1.35 -4.56
N ASN A 98 -10.35 -1.03 -3.51
CA ASN A 98 -10.19 0.36 -3.08
C ASN A 98 -9.23 1.08 -4.02
N LEU A 99 -9.70 2.14 -4.68
CA LEU A 99 -8.90 2.98 -5.59
C LEU A 99 -7.59 3.47 -4.94
N LEU A 100 -7.60 3.80 -3.64
CA LEU A 100 -6.38 4.22 -2.92
C LEU A 100 -5.27 3.17 -2.91
N GLN A 101 -5.61 1.89 -3.11
CA GLN A 101 -4.69 0.77 -3.07
C GLN A 101 -4.31 0.24 -4.45
N LEU A 102 -4.97 0.70 -5.52
CA LEU A 102 -4.85 0.12 -6.86
C LEU A 102 -3.41 0.10 -7.37
N ASN A 103 -2.67 1.21 -7.24
CA ASN A 103 -1.26 1.28 -7.63
C ASN A 103 -0.43 0.16 -6.98
N SER A 104 -0.59 -0.06 -5.68
CA SER A 104 0.12 -1.14 -4.98
C SER A 104 -0.43 -2.53 -5.36
N LEU A 105 -1.74 -2.63 -5.61
CA LEU A 105 -2.40 -3.87 -5.99
C LEU A 105 -1.92 -4.39 -7.36
N THR A 106 -1.58 -3.50 -8.30
CA THR A 106 -1.04 -3.92 -9.61
C THR A 106 0.24 -4.75 -9.50
N GLN A 107 1.01 -4.64 -8.40
CA GLN A 107 2.21 -5.47 -8.17
C GLN A 107 1.91 -6.96 -8.02
N TYR A 108 0.65 -7.32 -7.76
CA TYR A 108 0.19 -8.70 -7.65
C TYR A 108 -0.22 -9.30 -9.00
N PHE A 109 -0.07 -8.56 -10.09
CA PHE A 109 -0.44 -8.99 -11.43
C PHE A 109 0.67 -8.66 -12.42
N CYS A 110 0.77 -9.44 -13.50
CA CYS A 110 1.68 -9.17 -14.60
C CYS A 110 1.01 -9.49 -15.94
N ILE A 111 1.41 -8.79 -17.00
CA ILE A 111 0.99 -9.12 -18.35
C ILE A 111 2.00 -10.12 -18.93
N ARG A 112 1.54 -11.32 -19.26
CA ARG A 112 2.31 -12.33 -20.01
C ARG A 112 1.51 -12.71 -21.24
N GLN A 113 2.13 -12.63 -22.43
CA GLN A 113 1.47 -12.95 -23.70
C GLN A 113 0.11 -12.25 -23.87
N ASN A 114 0.07 -10.93 -23.61
CA ASN A 114 -1.14 -10.11 -23.65
C ASN A 114 -2.29 -10.57 -22.74
N LYS A 115 -1.97 -11.29 -21.66
CA LYS A 115 -2.94 -11.69 -20.63
C LYS A 115 -2.46 -11.26 -19.25
N ILE A 116 -3.36 -10.70 -18.46
CA ILE A 116 -3.18 -10.45 -17.03
C ILE A 116 -3.18 -11.79 -16.32
N THR A 117 -2.07 -12.06 -15.65
CA THR A 117 -1.87 -13.25 -14.84
C THR A 117 -1.53 -12.85 -13.40
N PRO A 118 -2.07 -13.56 -12.40
CA PRO A 118 -1.73 -13.31 -11.02
C PRO A 118 -0.27 -13.69 -10.72
N VAL A 119 0.40 -12.85 -9.94
CA VAL A 119 1.74 -13.10 -9.42
C VAL A 119 1.59 -13.80 -8.08
N ASN A 120 2.44 -14.79 -7.80
CA ASN A 120 2.47 -15.43 -6.50
C ASN A 120 2.74 -14.36 -5.42
N PRO A 121 1.87 -14.19 -4.40
CA PRO A 121 2.03 -13.13 -3.40
C PRO A 121 3.37 -13.18 -2.67
N PHE A 122 4.02 -14.35 -2.57
CA PHE A 122 5.38 -14.48 -2.00
C PHE A 122 6.49 -13.86 -2.86
N LEU A 123 6.22 -13.55 -4.13
CA LEU A 123 7.14 -12.84 -5.02
C LEU A 123 6.95 -11.32 -4.99
N VAL A 124 5.93 -10.83 -4.28
CA VAL A 124 5.66 -9.41 -4.16
C VAL A 124 6.61 -8.81 -3.12
N LYS A 125 7.42 -7.83 -3.54
CA LYS A 125 8.45 -7.17 -2.72
C LYS A 125 7.92 -6.72 -1.35
N GLU A 126 6.70 -6.21 -1.32
CA GLU A 126 6.06 -5.77 -0.08
C GLU A 126 5.83 -6.92 0.92
N VAL A 127 5.38 -8.08 0.45
CA VAL A 127 5.13 -9.27 1.30
C VAL A 127 6.46 -9.81 1.84
N ILE A 128 7.49 -9.87 1.00
CA ILE A 128 8.84 -10.29 1.41
C ILE A 128 9.39 -9.36 2.50
N LEU A 129 9.31 -8.05 2.26
CA LEU A 129 9.83 -7.06 3.20
C LEU A 129 9.08 -7.08 4.53
N LEU A 130 7.77 -7.32 4.50
CA LEU A 130 6.95 -7.52 5.68
C LEU A 130 7.35 -8.79 6.44
N CYS A 131 7.53 -9.93 5.77
CA CYS A 131 7.99 -11.17 6.40
C CYS A 131 9.36 -10.99 7.08
N VAL A 132 10.33 -10.38 6.39
CA VAL A 132 11.65 -10.09 6.95
C VAL A 132 11.55 -9.18 8.17
N GLY A 133 10.75 -8.10 8.08
CA GLY A 133 10.51 -7.19 9.18
C GLY A 133 9.89 -7.89 10.40
N PHE A 134 8.93 -8.80 10.19
CA PHE A 134 8.32 -9.59 11.26
C PHE A 134 9.32 -10.54 11.93
N ILE A 135 10.19 -11.20 11.17
CA ILE A 135 11.22 -12.07 11.74
C ILE A 135 12.18 -11.27 12.62
N LEU A 136 12.64 -10.11 12.16
CA LEU A 136 13.51 -9.23 12.94
C LEU A 136 12.81 -8.73 14.21
N ALA A 137 11.56 -8.29 14.10
CA ALA A 137 10.76 -7.88 15.24
C ALA A 137 10.59 -9.02 16.26
N PHE A 138 10.37 -10.24 15.79
CA PHE A 138 10.23 -11.41 16.65
C PHE A 138 11.52 -11.73 17.42
N ILE A 139 12.68 -11.69 16.76
CA ILE A 139 13.99 -11.86 17.42
C ILE A 139 14.18 -10.79 18.50
N MET A 140 13.86 -9.53 18.21
CA MET A 140 13.98 -8.44 19.17
C MET A 140 13.03 -8.58 20.37
N VAL A 141 11.80 -9.07 20.14
CA VAL A 141 10.83 -9.34 21.21
C VAL A 141 11.34 -10.46 22.11
N ILE A 142 11.84 -11.57 21.55
CA ILE A 142 12.42 -12.67 22.35
C ILE A 142 13.60 -12.16 23.17
N SER A 143 14.50 -11.39 22.55
CA SER A 143 15.66 -10.84 23.26
C SER A 143 15.25 -9.94 24.43
N ASN A 144 14.21 -9.11 24.26
CA ASN A 144 13.72 -8.26 25.35
C ASN A 144 12.92 -9.03 26.39
N LEU A 145 12.22 -10.11 26.02
CA LEU A 145 11.58 -11.00 26.97
C LEU A 145 12.61 -11.68 27.88
N ASP A 146 13.75 -12.10 27.33
CA ASP A 146 14.84 -12.66 28.13
C ASP A 146 15.35 -11.65 29.18
N THR A 147 15.52 -10.38 28.79
CA THR A 147 15.88 -9.29 29.71
C THR A 147 14.81 -9.08 30.79
N VAL A 148 13.52 -9.16 30.45
CA VAL A 148 12.42 -9.04 31.43
C VAL A 148 12.47 -10.14 32.48
N PHE A 149 12.78 -11.38 32.09
CA PHE A 149 12.78 -12.52 33.03
C PHE A 149 14.10 -12.71 33.78
N ARG A 150 15.24 -12.27 33.21
CA ARG A 150 16.58 -12.54 33.78
C ARG A 150 17.24 -11.33 34.43
N SER A 151 16.83 -10.10 34.12
CA SER A 151 17.44 -8.91 34.69
C SER A 151 17.07 -8.75 36.17
N SER A 152 18.05 -8.56 37.04
CA SER A 152 17.84 -8.17 38.43
C SER A 152 17.56 -6.67 38.59
N SER A 153 17.84 -5.85 37.57
CA SER A 153 17.57 -4.42 37.57
C SER A 153 16.16 -4.11 37.06
N MET A 154 15.34 -3.50 37.92
CA MET A 154 13.98 -3.04 37.58
C MET A 154 13.97 -2.05 36.41
N ILE A 155 14.99 -1.20 36.30
CA ILE A 155 15.08 -0.20 35.22
C ILE A 155 15.20 -0.91 33.85
N ASN A 156 16.01 -1.96 33.76
CA ASN A 156 16.16 -2.73 32.51
C ASN A 156 14.89 -3.49 32.15
N ILE A 157 14.16 -4.00 33.14
CA ILE A 157 12.85 -4.65 32.93
C ILE A 157 11.86 -3.65 32.32
N ILE A 158 11.78 -2.43 32.86
CA ILE A 158 10.89 -1.37 32.36
C ILE A 158 11.25 -1.01 30.92
N ILE A 159 12.54 -0.81 30.62
CA ILE A 159 13.00 -0.48 29.25
C ILE A 159 12.66 -1.61 28.27
N ALA A 160 12.90 -2.86 28.64
CA ALA A 160 12.61 -4.01 27.80
C ALA A 160 11.10 -4.16 27.53
N ALA A 161 10.25 -3.98 28.55
CA ALA A 161 8.79 -4.02 28.40
C ALA A 161 8.27 -2.90 27.48
N ILE A 162 8.78 -1.67 27.63
CA ILE A 162 8.43 -0.54 26.74
C ILE A 162 8.88 -0.84 25.31
N THR A 163 10.06 -1.40 25.14
CA THR A 163 10.62 -1.76 23.81
C THR A 163 9.74 -2.79 23.12
N ILE A 164 9.30 -3.85 23.81
CA ILE A 164 8.35 -4.83 23.29
C ILE A 164 7.05 -4.16 22.85
N PHE A 165 6.49 -3.28 23.69
CA PHE A 165 5.25 -2.58 23.39
C PHE A 165 5.35 -1.71 22.12
N ILE A 166 6.45 -0.97 21.97
CA ILE A 166 6.73 -0.15 20.79
C ILE A 166 6.86 -1.03 19.54
N ILE A 167 7.61 -2.14 19.61
CA ILE A 167 7.77 -3.07 18.48
C ILE A 167 6.40 -3.61 18.04
N LEU A 168 5.54 -4.02 18.97
CA LEU A 168 4.20 -4.53 18.65
C LEU A 168 3.31 -3.47 17.99
N LEU A 169 3.30 -2.23 18.49
CA LEU A 169 2.55 -1.13 17.89
C LEU A 169 3.01 -0.84 16.46
N ILE A 170 4.32 -0.85 16.22
CA ILE A 170 4.86 -0.59 14.88
C ILE A 170 4.55 -1.77 13.95
N ALA A 171 4.77 -3.00 14.39
CA ALA A 171 4.48 -4.19 13.59
C ALA A 171 3.01 -4.23 13.14
N THR A 172 2.07 -3.90 14.04
CA THR A 172 0.64 -3.84 13.70
C THR A 172 0.32 -2.74 12.69
N GLN A 173 0.84 -1.52 12.87
CA GLN A 173 0.62 -0.41 11.93
C GLN A 173 1.15 -0.72 10.52
N PHE A 174 2.32 -1.34 10.43
CA PHE A 174 2.93 -1.71 9.16
C PHE A 174 2.22 -2.88 8.47
N ALA A 175 1.63 -3.79 9.24
CA ALA A 175 0.98 -4.97 8.68
C ALA A 175 -0.42 -4.70 8.11
N ILE A 176 -1.16 -3.72 8.63
CA ILE A 176 -2.57 -3.48 8.27
C ILE A 176 -2.75 -3.25 6.75
N ALA A 177 -1.94 -2.38 6.14
CA ALA A 177 -2.12 -2.04 4.73
C ALA A 177 -1.76 -3.20 3.77
N PRO A 178 -0.61 -3.89 3.91
CA PRO A 178 -0.30 -5.09 3.15
C PRO A 178 -1.33 -6.21 3.34
N LEU A 179 -1.81 -6.45 4.58
CA LEU A 179 -2.83 -7.46 4.85
C LEU A 179 -4.15 -7.15 4.13
N LYS A 180 -4.58 -5.88 4.14
CA LYS A 180 -5.77 -5.45 3.39
C LYS A 180 -5.62 -5.72 1.89
N ARG A 181 -4.47 -5.38 1.30
CA ARG A 181 -4.20 -5.64 -0.13
C ARG A 181 -4.16 -7.12 -0.46
N LEU A 182 -3.52 -7.93 0.39
CA LEU A 182 -3.49 -9.38 0.22
C LEU A 182 -4.91 -9.97 0.28
N ASN A 183 -5.76 -9.44 1.15
CA ASN A 183 -7.16 -9.86 1.23
C ASN A 183 -7.94 -9.47 -0.02
N THR A 184 -7.80 -8.22 -0.52
CA THR A 184 -8.39 -7.79 -1.80
C THR A 184 -7.93 -8.68 -2.94
N TYR A 185 -6.63 -8.99 -3.02
CA TYR A 185 -6.07 -9.91 -4.00
C TYR A 185 -6.70 -11.31 -3.92
N ARG A 186 -6.83 -11.87 -2.71
CA ARG A 186 -7.51 -13.16 -2.49
C ARG A 186 -8.99 -13.13 -2.91
N LEU A 187 -9.69 -12.04 -2.61
CA LEU A 187 -11.10 -11.87 -3.01
C LEU A 187 -11.24 -11.80 -4.54
N ILE A 188 -10.31 -11.11 -5.22
CA ILE A 188 -10.24 -11.09 -6.68
C ILE A 188 -10.04 -12.51 -7.22
N LEU A 189 -9.08 -13.26 -6.68
CA LEU A 189 -8.79 -14.62 -7.12
C LEU A 189 -9.92 -15.62 -6.83
N LYS A 190 -10.76 -15.37 -5.82
CA LYS A 190 -11.92 -16.20 -5.51
C LYS A 190 -13.05 -16.04 -6.53
N ASP A 191 -13.04 -14.96 -7.31
CA ASP A 191 -13.97 -14.79 -8.42
C ASP A 191 -13.35 -15.38 -9.70
N ASP A 192 -13.72 -16.63 -9.99
CA ASP A 192 -13.21 -17.41 -11.13
C ASP A 192 -13.39 -16.70 -12.50
N THR A 193 -14.33 -15.76 -12.58
CA THR A 193 -14.63 -15.00 -13.79
C THR A 193 -13.95 -13.63 -13.85
N PHE A 194 -13.36 -13.17 -12.75
CA PHE A 194 -12.75 -11.84 -12.67
C PHE A 194 -11.59 -11.70 -13.65
N LEU A 195 -10.66 -12.67 -13.67
CA LEU A 195 -9.51 -12.62 -14.58
C LEU A 195 -9.95 -12.68 -16.05
N LYS A 196 -11.04 -13.37 -16.36
CA LYS A 196 -11.60 -13.38 -17.72
C LYS A 196 -12.06 -11.97 -18.11
N ARG A 197 -12.88 -11.33 -17.27
CA ARG A 197 -13.33 -9.95 -17.50
C ARG A 197 -12.16 -8.96 -17.63
N ALA A 198 -11.16 -9.08 -16.76
CA ALA A 198 -9.98 -8.21 -16.81
C ALA A 198 -9.19 -8.40 -18.11
N ASN A 199 -9.09 -9.62 -18.61
CA ASN A 199 -8.43 -9.89 -19.89
C ASN A 199 -9.24 -9.38 -21.09
N ASP A 200 -10.56 -9.46 -21.05
CA ASP A 200 -11.42 -8.89 -22.09
C ASP A 200 -11.22 -7.37 -22.17
N GLN A 201 -11.14 -6.70 -21.01
CA GLN A 201 -10.81 -5.26 -20.92
C GLN A 201 -9.41 -4.96 -21.46
N LEU A 202 -8.41 -5.78 -21.15
CA LEU A 202 -7.06 -5.62 -21.68
C LEU A 202 -7.04 -5.70 -23.21
N ILE A 203 -7.80 -6.62 -23.80
CA ILE A 203 -7.91 -6.76 -25.26
C ILE A 203 -8.50 -5.50 -25.89
N CYS A 204 -9.58 -4.95 -25.31
CA CYS A 204 -10.16 -3.69 -25.77
C CYS A 204 -9.14 -2.55 -25.75
N ILE A 205 -8.37 -2.42 -24.66
CA ILE A 205 -7.32 -1.38 -24.53
C ILE A 205 -6.21 -1.57 -25.57
N ILE A 206 -5.79 -2.81 -25.86
CA ILE A 206 -4.75 -3.08 -26.87
C ILE A 206 -5.26 -2.75 -28.28
N GLN A 207 -6.51 -3.10 -28.60
CA GLN A 207 -7.12 -2.79 -29.90
C GLN A 207 -7.28 -1.29 -30.11
N GLU A 208 -7.73 -0.56 -29.08
CA GLU A 208 -7.90 0.89 -29.14
C GLU A 208 -6.56 1.62 -29.35
N ASN A 209 -5.50 1.18 -28.67
CA ASN A 209 -4.14 1.72 -28.86
C ASN A 209 -3.59 1.46 -30.28
N ASN A 210 -3.90 0.31 -30.87
CA ASN A 210 -3.44 0.00 -32.22
C ASN A 210 -4.19 0.83 -33.28
N ASN A 211 -5.50 1.03 -33.11
CA ASN A 211 -6.31 1.82 -34.03
C ASN A 211 -5.95 3.31 -33.99
N SER A 212 -5.64 3.84 -32.81
CA SER A 212 -5.21 5.24 -32.64
C SER A 212 -3.83 5.49 -33.26
N ASN A 213 -2.90 4.53 -33.23
CA ASN A 213 -1.63 4.65 -33.94
C ASN A 213 -1.78 4.56 -35.47
N SER A 214 -2.74 3.78 -35.99
CA SER A 214 -3.00 3.68 -37.43
C SER A 214 -3.72 4.89 -38.05
N SER A 215 -4.29 5.78 -37.22
CA SER A 215 -4.96 7.01 -37.69
C SER A 215 -4.03 8.23 -37.80
N PHE A 216 -2.74 8.07 -37.47
CA PHE A 216 -1.71 9.11 -37.57
C PHE A 216 -0.61 8.79 -38.60
N GLU A 217 -0.78 7.74 -39.41
CA GLU A 217 -0.02 7.48 -40.65
C GLU A 217 -0.87 7.85 -41.87
#